data_AF-A0A2A3GZS9-F1
#
_entry.id   AF-A0A2A3GZS9-F1
#
_cell.length_a   1.000
_cell.length_b   1.000
_cell.length_c   1.000
_cell.angle_alpha   90.00
_cell.angle_beta   90.00
_cell.angle_gamma   90.00
#
_symmetry.space_group_name_H-M   'P 1'
#
loop_
_entity.id
_entity.type
_entity.pdbx_description
1 polymer ?
#
loop_
_entity_poly.entity_id
_entity_poly.type
_entity_poly.pdbx_seq_one_letter_code
_entity_poly.pdbx_strand_id
1 'polypeptide(L)'
;MFLMLLGLPAATAGCWIAFNIRGAADALEALRQRNLDLNALAAGSFAPPAGSTLGLRYRVYGTVTGIGGVVLVLASIAELLTSG
;
A
#
# COMPACT_ATOMS: atom_id res chain seq x y z
N MET A 1 -17.97 16.00 14.15
CA MET A 1 -18.65 15.61 12.90
C MET A 1 -17.81 15.86 11.65
N PHE A 2 -17.24 17.06 11.47
CA PHE A 2 -16.37 17.40 10.34
C PHE A 2 -15.12 16.51 10.21
N LEU A 3 -14.44 16.23 11.32
CA LEU A 3 -13.26 15.36 11.36
C LEU A 3 -13.58 13.92 10.93
N MET A 4 -14.77 13.42 11.27
CA MET A 4 -15.24 12.09 10.88
C MET A 4 -15.54 12.00 9.37
N LEU A 5 -16.12 13.06 8.79
CA LEU A 5 -16.39 13.18 7.35
C LEU A 5 -15.12 13.15 6.49
N LEU A 6 -14.00 13.68 7.00
CA LEU A 6 -12.71 13.65 6.32
C LEU A 6 -11.90 12.38 6.63
N GLY A 7 -11.95 11.92 7.89
CA GLY A 7 -11.15 10.79 8.35
C GLY A 7 -11.59 9.44 7.78
N LEU A 8 -12.90 9.21 7.66
CA LEU A 8 -13.45 7.94 7.18
C LEU A 8 -13.10 7.65 5.71
N PRO A 9 -13.33 8.56 4.74
CA PRO A 9 -12.92 8.33 3.36
C PRO A 9 -11.39 8.30 3.18
N ALA A 10 -10.63 9.07 3.97
CA ALA A 10 -9.17 9.00 3.94
C ALA A 10 -8.65 7.65 4.43
N ALA A 11 -9.24 7.09 5.50
CA ALA A 11 -8.88 5.78 6.04
C ALA A 11 -9.25 4.65 5.06
N THR A 12 -10.46 4.67 4.48
CA THR A 12 -10.89 3.62 3.54
C THR A 12 -10.12 3.67 2.23
N ALA A 13 -9.90 4.86 1.66
CA ALA A 13 -9.09 5.02 0.45
C ALA A 13 -7.62 4.64 0.68
N GLY A 14 -7.03 5.07 1.80
CA GLY A 14 -5.66 4.73 2.17
C GLY A 14 -5.46 3.23 2.39
N CYS A 15 -6.38 2.58 3.13
CA CYS A 15 -6.37 1.12 3.29
C CYS A 15 -6.56 0.39 1.96
N TRP A 16 -7.52 0.81 1.14
CA TRP A 16 -7.77 0.20 -0.17
C TRP A 16 -6.52 0.23 -1.05
N ILE A 17 -5.87 1.39 -1.15
CA ILE A 17 -4.62 1.54 -1.91
C ILE A 17 -3.52 0.66 -1.31
N ALA A 18 -3.35 0.64 0.01
CA ALA A 18 -2.31 -0.17 0.66
C ALA A 18 -2.50 -1.69 0.44
N PHE A 19 -3.75 -2.18 0.47
CA PHE A 19 -4.06 -3.60 0.26
C PHE A 19 -4.06 -4.01 -1.21
N ASN A 20 -4.64 -3.19 -2.09
CA ASN A 20 -4.71 -3.49 -3.51
C ASN A 20 -3.32 -3.43 -4.16
N ILE A 21 -2.47 -2.50 -3.72
CA ILE A 21 -1.07 -2.43 -4.14
C ILE A 21 -0.25 -3.59 -3.60
N ARG A 22 -0.57 -4.17 -2.43
CA ARG A 22 0.06 -5.44 -1.99
C ARG A 22 -0.25 -6.56 -2.97
N GLY A 23 -1.53 -6.81 -3.27
CA GLY A 23 -1.92 -7.87 -4.20
C GLY A 23 -1.35 -7.67 -5.61
N ALA A 24 -1.38 -6.44 -6.12
CA ALA A 24 -0.79 -6.11 -7.42
C ALA A 24 0.73 -6.25 -7.41
N ALA A 25 1.42 -5.83 -6.34
CA ALA A 25 2.87 -5.98 -6.21
C ALA A 25 3.29 -7.46 -6.11
N ASP A 26 2.55 -8.28 -5.36
CA ASP A 26 2.82 -9.72 -5.24
C ASP A 26 2.63 -10.43 -6.58
N ALA A 27 1.57 -10.08 -7.32
CA ALA A 27 1.33 -10.59 -8.66
C ALA A 27 2.40 -10.14 -9.67
N LEU A 28 2.85 -8.88 -9.59
CA LEU A 28 3.89 -8.34 -10.45
C LEU A 28 5.26 -8.97 -10.15
N GLU A 29 5.57 -9.22 -8.87
CA GLU A 29 6.81 -9.88 -8.45
C GLU A 29 6.83 -11.33 -8.92
N ALA A 30 5.70 -12.05 -8.81
CA ALA A 30 5.57 -13.40 -9.34
C ALA A 30 5.73 -13.46 -10.87
N LEU A 31 5.13 -12.51 -11.61
CA LEU A 31 5.29 -12.40 -13.06
C LEU A 31 6.75 -12.06 -13.43
N ARG A 32 7.37 -11.19 -12.66
CA ARG A 32 8.76 -10.76 -12.84
C ARG A 32 9.73 -11.92 -12.63
N GLN A 33 9.59 -12.70 -11.56
CA GLN A 33 10.40 -13.91 -11.33
C GLN A 33 10.27 -14.88 -12.51
N ARG A 34 9.06 -15.15 -12.98
CA ARG A 34 8.84 -15.99 -14.18
C ARG A 34 9.53 -15.43 -15.42
N ASN A 35 9.44 -14.13 -15.66
CA ASN A 35 10.12 -13.50 -16.79
C ASN A 35 11.66 -13.57 -16.67
N LEU A 36 12.21 -13.46 -15.47
CA LEU A 36 13.65 -13.54 -15.23
C LEU A 36 14.15 -14.98 -15.40
N ASP A 37 13.39 -15.98 -14.93
CA ASP A 37 13.69 -17.39 -15.16
C ASP A 37 13.64 -17.74 -16.65
N LEU A 38 12.63 -17.25 -17.37
CA LEU A 38 12.52 -17.43 -18.83
C LEU A 38 13.68 -16.77 -19.58
N ASN A 39 14.08 -15.58 -19.16
CA ASN A 39 15.18 -14.85 -19.80
C ASN A 39 16.55 -15.48 -19.47
N ALA A 40 16.72 -16.00 -18.25
CA ALA A 40 17.90 -16.78 -17.84
C ALA A 40 18.03 -18.08 -18.66
N LEU A 41 16.92 -18.80 -18.86
CA LEU A 41 16.86 -19.99 -19.72
C LEU A 41 17.16 -19.65 -21.18
N ALA A 42 16.60 -18.55 -21.70
CA ALA A 42 16.83 -18.11 -23.08
C ALA A 42 18.28 -17.63 -23.33
N ALA A 43 18.91 -17.00 -22.33
CA ALA A 43 20.27 -16.48 -22.41
C ALA A 43 21.36 -17.50 -22.00
N GLY A 44 20.98 -18.69 -21.54
CA GLY A 44 21.91 -19.68 -20.99
C GLY A 44 22.67 -19.20 -19.75
N SER A 45 22.16 -18.18 -19.07
CA SER A 45 22.83 -17.47 -17.98
C SER A 45 22.05 -17.66 -16.68
N PHE A 46 22.68 -18.28 -15.68
CA PHE A 46 22.09 -18.58 -14.37
C PHE A 46 22.32 -17.46 -13.32
N ALA A 47 22.59 -16.23 -13.74
CA ALA A 47 22.90 -15.14 -12.81
C ALA A 47 21.61 -14.58 -12.15
N PRO A 48 21.58 -14.38 -10.81
CA PRO A 48 20.39 -13.91 -10.13
C PRO A 48 20.08 -12.45 -10.48
N PRO A 49 18.81 -12.11 -10.70
CA PRO A 49 18.42 -10.80 -11.20
C PRO A 49 18.36 -9.71 -10.11
N ALA A 50 18.76 -8.48 -10.46
CA ALA A 50 18.79 -7.34 -9.54
C ALA A 50 17.37 -6.83 -9.21
N GLY A 51 16.97 -6.87 -7.93
CA GLY A 51 15.67 -6.43 -7.42
C GLY A 51 15.36 -4.94 -7.69
N SER A 52 14.13 -4.61 -8.08
CA SER A 52 13.68 -3.21 -8.23
C SER A 52 12.62 -2.86 -7.19
N THR A 53 12.66 -1.62 -6.70
CA THR A 53 11.90 -1.12 -5.53
C THR A 53 10.60 -0.39 -5.88
N LEU A 54 10.13 -0.44 -7.15
CA LEU A 54 9.03 0.40 -7.63
C LEU A 54 7.69 0.17 -6.88
N GLY A 55 7.36 -1.06 -6.51
CA GLY A 55 6.14 -1.37 -5.73
C GLY A 55 6.16 -0.82 -4.30
N LEU A 56 7.35 -0.54 -3.76
CA LEU A 56 7.50 -0.11 -2.37
C LEU A 56 6.99 1.32 -2.13
N ARG A 57 7.12 2.21 -3.13
CA ARG A 57 6.80 3.63 -2.98
C ARG A 57 5.31 3.89 -2.80
N TYR A 58 4.46 3.29 -3.63
CA TYR A 58 3.02 3.51 -3.52
C TYR A 58 2.40 2.89 -2.27
N ARG A 59 2.99 1.80 -1.76
CA ARG A 59 2.62 1.20 -0.48
C ARG A 59 2.84 2.17 0.69
N VAL A 60 3.95 2.90 0.70
CA VAL A 60 4.25 3.88 1.75
C VAL A 60 3.20 4.99 1.75
N TYR A 61 2.87 5.56 0.60
CA TYR A 61 1.85 6.63 0.51
C TYR A 61 0.46 6.16 0.94
N GLY A 62 0.00 4.98 0.50
CA GLY A 62 -1.29 4.43 0.93
C GLY A 62 -1.35 4.19 2.45
N THR A 63 -0.25 3.71 3.04
CA THR A 63 -0.16 3.46 4.48
C THR A 63 -0.20 4.75 5.29
N VAL A 64 0.53 5.78 4.87
CA VAL A 64 0.54 7.10 5.54
C VAL A 64 -0.86 7.74 5.50
N THR A 65 -1.51 7.70 4.33
CA THR A 65 -2.87 8.26 4.18
C THR A 65 -3.89 7.49 5.02
N GLY A 66 -3.80 6.16 5.07
CA GLY A 66 -4.68 5.32 5.90
C GLY A 66 -4.52 5.60 7.39
N ILE A 67 -3.28 5.68 7.89
CA ILE A 67 -2.99 6.03 9.29
C ILE A 67 -3.50 7.43 9.62
N GLY A 68 -3.26 8.41 8.73
CA GLY A 68 -3.77 9.78 8.90
C GLY A 68 -5.30 9.83 9.04
N GLY A 69 -6.02 9.07 8.22
CA GLY A 69 -7.48 8.95 8.32
C GLY A 69 -7.93 8.35 9.66
N VAL A 70 -7.26 7.31 10.15
CA VAL A 70 -7.57 6.68 11.45
C VAL A 70 -7.35 7.67 12.60
N VAL A 71 -6.26 8.44 12.57
CA VAL A 71 -5.98 9.46 13.59
C VAL A 71 -7.09 10.52 13.62
N LEU A 72 -7.57 10.98 12.46
CA LEU A 72 -8.67 11.95 12.38
C LEU A 72 -9.99 11.38 12.92
N VAL A 73 -10.28 10.10 12.67
CA VAL A 73 -11.46 9.43 13.23
C VAL A 73 -11.35 9.33 14.75
N LEU A 74 -10.20 8.90 15.28
CA LEU A 74 -9.98 8.82 16.73
C LEU A 74 -10.06 10.19 17.40
N ALA A 75 -9.49 11.22 16.79
CA ALA A 75 -9.59 12.60 17.28
C ALA A 75 -11.04 13.08 17.32
N SER A 76 -11.85 12.78 16.29
CA SER A 76 -13.27 13.13 16.28
C SER A 76 -14.08 12.42 17.37
N ILE A 77 -13.72 11.18 17.72
CA ILE A 77 -14.37 10.42 18.81
C ILE A 77 -13.97 11.00 20.16
N ALA A 78 -12.68 11.31 20.35
CA ALA A 78 -12.19 11.92 21.58
C ALA A 78 -12.85 13.28 21.83
N GLU A 79 -12.92 14.12 20.81
CA GLU A 79 -13.58 15.43 20.88
C GLU A 79 -15.05 15.29 21.32
N LEU A 80 -15.78 14.35 20.71
CA LEU A 80 -17.18 14.06 21.04
C LEU A 80 -17.38 13.58 22.48
N LEU A 81 -16.44 12.79 23.01
CA LEU A 81 -16.48 12.28 24.38
C LEU A 81 -16.10 13.32 25.44
N THR A 82 -15.26 14.30 25.08
CA THR A 82 -14.87 15.39 25.98
C THR A 82 -15.80 16.60 25.95
N SER A 83 -16.61 16.74 24.90
CA SER A 83 -17.56 17.84 24.72
C SER A 83 -18.99 17.54 25.21
N GLY A 84 -19.23 16.35 25.76
CA GLY A 84 -20.51 15.95 26.37
C GLY A 84 -20.43 15.95 27.88
#